data_AF-A0A5D2NQ17-F1
#
_entry.id   AF-A0A5D2NQ17-F1
#
_cell.length_a   1.000
_cell.length_b   1.000
_cell.length_c   1.000
_cell.angle_alpha   90.00
_cell.angle_beta   90.00
_cell.angle_gamma   90.00
#
_symmetry.space_group_name_H-M   'P 1'
#
loop_
_entity.id
_entity.type
_entity.pdbx_description
1 polymer ?
#
loop_
_entity_poly.entity_id
_entity_poly.type
_entity_poly.pdbx_seq_one_letter_code
_entity_poly.pdbx_strand_id
1 'polypeptide(L)'
;MIGIKDLYSVLTAVVPLYVTMFLAYGSVKWWKVFTPEQCAGINRFVAIFAVPLLSFEFVSRINPYKMDLLFLAADGVSKVLILFALLCWANFTKRGGLDWSITVFSLSTLPNTLVMGIPLLKSMYGDDKEYLMIQVVVLQCIIWYTLLLFLFEYRETRTEVLSKFKESSVSSKNCCSEDEVINVIATTSSNQQQQQQQTAQNANKIAPDQSQRFRPMVAASMEGEGKELHLFIWRCGCCISTDGTSTTCEKQSVQAGQREESSSTAKGVESVKQENVENASIPSSFSPSMLLKILRKVWLKLVRNPNSYSSLLGLSWALVSCRWDIKKPQIMENSVTILSSAGLGMAMFSLGLFMALQPRIIACGKKLALYGMVARFIAGPAVMAIASIAVGLKGTTLKLSIVQAALPQGIVPFVFSREYNLHPDVLSTAVIFGMIVSLPITIVYYIVLGI
;
A
#
# COMPACT_ATOMS: atom_id res chain seq x y z
N MET A 1 27.48 4.76 -31.06
CA MET A 1 26.30 5.37 -31.70
C MET A 1 25.25 4.29 -31.93
N ILE A 2 24.06 4.42 -31.36
CA ILE A 2 22.94 3.45 -31.53
C ILE A 2 22.61 3.32 -33.02
N GLY A 3 22.75 2.10 -33.56
CA GLY A 3 22.36 1.79 -34.91
C GLY A 3 20.86 1.61 -35.05
N ILE A 4 20.35 1.65 -36.29
CA ILE A 4 18.95 1.32 -36.60
C ILE A 4 18.58 -0.10 -36.13
N LYS A 5 19.55 -1.04 -36.17
CA LYS A 5 19.38 -2.41 -35.67
C LYS A 5 19.16 -2.47 -34.15
N ASP A 6 19.86 -1.61 -33.41
CA ASP A 6 19.75 -1.52 -31.95
C ASP A 6 18.39 -0.92 -31.59
N LEU A 7 18.00 0.15 -32.29
CA LEU A 7 16.68 0.77 -32.14
C LEU A 7 15.56 -0.24 -32.44
N TYR A 8 15.69 -1.03 -33.51
CA TYR A 8 14.73 -2.08 -33.85
C TYR A 8 14.62 -3.11 -32.72
N SER A 9 15.74 -3.56 -32.16
CA SER A 9 15.76 -4.54 -31.05
C SER A 9 15.01 -4.04 -29.82
N VAL A 10 15.18 -2.76 -29.48
CA VAL A 10 14.46 -2.12 -28.37
C VAL A 10 12.97 -1.99 -28.68
N LEU A 11 12.62 -1.55 -29.90
CA LEU A 11 11.23 -1.45 -30.32
C LEU A 11 10.54 -2.81 -30.32
N THR A 12 11.20 -3.89 -30.75
CA THR A 12 10.65 -5.26 -30.70
C THR A 12 10.31 -5.71 -29.28
N ALA A 13 11.07 -5.28 -28.27
CA ALA A 13 10.78 -5.59 -26.87
C ALA A 13 9.64 -4.72 -26.29
N VAL A 14 9.53 -3.46 -26.73
CA VAL A 14 8.64 -2.47 -26.11
C VAL A 14 7.28 -2.37 -26.79
N VAL A 15 7.22 -2.46 -28.12
CA VAL A 15 5.97 -2.33 -28.90
C VAL A 15 4.89 -3.33 -28.47
N PRO A 16 5.17 -4.63 -28.23
CA PRO A 16 4.16 -5.58 -27.78
C PRO A 16 3.46 -5.15 -26.49
N LEU A 17 4.17 -4.48 -25.57
CA LEU A 17 3.58 -3.98 -24.32
C LEU A 17 2.64 -2.80 -24.53
N TYR A 18 2.94 -1.95 -25.51
CA TYR A 18 2.01 -0.88 -25.90
C TYR A 18 0.76 -1.44 -26.56
N VAL A 19 0.93 -2.45 -27.42
CA VAL A 19 -0.20 -3.13 -28.06
C VAL A 19 -1.15 -3.70 -27.01
N THR A 20 -0.65 -4.42 -26.00
CA THR A 20 -1.49 -4.95 -24.92
C THR A 20 -2.16 -3.86 -24.10
N MET A 21 -1.46 -2.77 -23.79
CA MET A 21 -2.01 -1.62 -23.07
C MET A 21 -3.13 -0.90 -23.88
N PHE A 22 -2.95 -0.69 -25.18
CA PHE A 22 -3.96 -0.04 -26.03
C PHE A 22 -5.19 -0.93 -26.24
N LEU A 23 -4.99 -2.24 -26.38
CA LEU A 23 -6.09 -3.21 -26.44
C LEU A 23 -6.91 -3.18 -25.15
N ALA A 24 -6.26 -3.15 -23.99
CA ALA A 24 -6.93 -3.00 -22.71
C ALA A 24 -7.72 -1.69 -22.63
N TYR A 25 -7.12 -0.59 -23.06
CA TYR A 25 -7.78 0.72 -23.07
C TYR A 25 -9.05 0.70 -23.94
N GLY A 26 -8.94 0.19 -25.16
CA GLY A 26 -10.07 0.07 -26.09
C GLY A 26 -11.17 -0.86 -25.59
N SER A 27 -10.80 -1.93 -24.88
CA SER A 27 -11.76 -2.89 -24.32
C SER A 27 -12.73 -2.28 -23.31
N VAL A 28 -12.28 -1.29 -22.54
CA VAL A 28 -13.14 -0.57 -21.59
C VAL A 28 -13.79 0.63 -22.26
N LYS A 29 -13.03 1.43 -23.03
CA LYS A 29 -13.50 2.71 -23.53
C LYS A 29 -14.49 2.58 -24.70
N TRP A 30 -14.24 1.64 -25.61
CA TRP A 30 -15.03 1.47 -26.84
C TRP A 30 -15.91 0.23 -26.78
N TRP A 31 -15.35 -0.91 -26.34
CA TRP A 31 -16.08 -2.19 -26.37
C TRP A 31 -16.85 -2.49 -25.08
N LYS A 32 -16.60 -1.75 -23.98
CA LYS A 32 -17.25 -1.92 -22.66
C LYS A 32 -17.25 -3.38 -22.16
N VAL A 33 -16.20 -4.13 -22.45
CA VAL A 33 -16.07 -5.56 -22.13
C VAL A 33 -15.86 -5.78 -20.63
N PHE A 34 -15.09 -4.91 -19.98
CA PHE A 34 -14.72 -5.06 -18.56
C PHE A 34 -15.42 -4.04 -17.67
N THR A 35 -15.89 -4.50 -16.51
CA THR A 35 -16.37 -3.65 -15.41
C THR A 35 -15.22 -3.16 -14.53
N PRO A 36 -15.39 -2.08 -13.75
CA PRO A 36 -14.36 -1.60 -12.82
C PRO A 36 -13.91 -2.65 -11.80
N GLU A 37 -14.83 -3.50 -11.34
CA GLU A 37 -14.53 -4.60 -10.41
C GLU A 37 -13.67 -5.68 -11.07
N GLN A 38 -13.97 -6.05 -12.32
CA GLN A 38 -13.15 -6.98 -13.09
C GLN A 38 -11.74 -6.41 -13.33
N CYS A 39 -11.63 -5.11 -13.59
CA CYS A 39 -10.33 -4.43 -13.71
C CYS A 39 -9.53 -4.52 -12.41
N ALA A 40 -10.17 -4.31 -11.26
CA ALA A 40 -9.55 -4.48 -9.96
C ALA A 40 -9.13 -5.94 -9.71
N GLY A 41 -9.97 -6.91 -10.09
CA GLY A 41 -9.65 -8.34 -10.03
C GLY A 41 -8.41 -8.72 -10.85
N ILE A 42 -8.29 -8.18 -12.07
CA ILE A 42 -7.09 -8.36 -12.91
C ILE A 42 -5.85 -7.78 -12.24
N ASN A 43 -5.93 -6.55 -11.69
CA ASN A 43 -4.80 -5.96 -10.98
C ASN A 43 -4.37 -6.81 -9.78
N ARG A 44 -5.34 -7.30 -9.00
CA ARG A 44 -5.09 -8.14 -7.83
C ARG A 44 -4.45 -9.48 -8.22
N PHE A 45 -4.88 -10.10 -9.31
CA PHE A 45 -4.24 -11.29 -9.87
C PHE A 45 -2.77 -11.02 -10.20
N VAL A 46 -2.49 -9.91 -10.88
CA VAL A 46 -1.12 -9.51 -11.23
C VAL A 46 -0.29 -9.29 -9.96
N ALA A 47 -0.81 -8.58 -8.96
CA ALA A 47 -0.11 -8.28 -7.71
C ALA A 47 0.19 -9.52 -6.84
N ILE A 48 -0.73 -10.49 -6.80
CA ILE A 48 -0.68 -11.65 -5.88
C ILE A 48 -0.01 -12.87 -6.50
N PHE A 49 -0.11 -13.08 -7.82
CA PHE A 49 0.42 -14.27 -8.47
C PHE A 49 1.54 -13.94 -9.45
N ALA A 50 1.28 -13.01 -10.36
CA ALA A 50 2.16 -12.81 -11.51
C ALA A 50 3.46 -12.09 -11.15
N VAL A 51 3.40 -10.99 -10.39
CA VAL A 51 4.59 -10.25 -9.93
C VAL A 51 5.48 -11.07 -8.98
N PRO A 52 4.96 -11.84 -8.02
CA PRO A 52 5.76 -12.77 -7.23
C PRO A 52 6.52 -13.76 -8.10
N LEU A 53 5.82 -14.49 -9.00
CA LEU A 53 6.45 -15.49 -9.84
C LEU A 53 7.47 -14.91 -10.80
N LEU A 54 7.21 -13.72 -11.33
CA LEU A 54 8.18 -12.94 -12.09
C LEU A 54 9.43 -12.66 -11.25
N SER A 55 9.25 -12.22 -9.99
CA SER A 55 10.36 -11.96 -9.07
C SER A 55 11.16 -13.24 -8.79
N PHE A 56 10.49 -14.36 -8.49
CA PHE A 56 11.14 -15.66 -8.32
C PHE A 56 11.92 -16.09 -9.56
N GLU A 57 11.34 -15.95 -10.76
CA GLU A 57 12.01 -16.33 -12.01
C GLU A 57 13.32 -15.57 -12.19
N PHE A 58 13.32 -14.25 -12.02
CA PHE A 58 14.52 -13.45 -12.18
C PHE A 58 15.55 -13.70 -11.08
N VAL A 59 15.11 -13.79 -9.82
CA VAL A 59 16.02 -14.01 -8.69
C VAL A 59 16.64 -15.41 -8.77
N SER A 60 15.90 -16.44 -9.18
CA SER A 60 16.39 -17.82 -9.25
C SER A 60 17.41 -18.09 -10.37
N ARG A 61 17.50 -17.21 -11.38
CA ARG A 61 18.44 -17.34 -12.51
C ARG A 61 19.83 -16.78 -12.22
N ILE A 62 20.01 -16.01 -11.15
CA ILE A 62 21.26 -15.31 -10.89
C ILE A 62 22.25 -16.16 -10.10
N ASN A 63 23.53 -15.83 -10.23
CA ASN A 63 24.58 -16.34 -9.36
C ASN A 63 24.96 -15.27 -8.31
N PRO A 64 24.51 -15.38 -7.05
CA PRO A 64 24.79 -14.40 -6.01
C PRO A 64 26.29 -14.27 -5.67
N TYR A 65 27.09 -15.30 -5.95
CA TYR A 65 28.53 -15.33 -5.63
C TYR A 65 29.39 -14.58 -6.64
N LYS A 66 28.86 -14.22 -7.81
CA LYS A 66 29.59 -13.53 -8.88
C LYS A 66 29.00 -12.15 -9.20
N MET A 67 28.46 -11.46 -8.19
CA MET A 67 27.88 -10.12 -8.35
C MET A 67 28.93 -9.00 -8.31
N ASP A 68 28.72 -7.95 -9.10
CA ASP A 68 29.57 -6.75 -9.04
C ASP A 68 29.15 -5.87 -7.87
N LEU A 69 29.78 -6.08 -6.72
CA LEU A 69 29.39 -5.41 -5.47
C LEU A 69 29.53 -3.89 -5.55
N LEU A 70 30.41 -3.34 -6.38
CA LEU A 70 30.61 -1.90 -6.49
C LEU A 70 29.41 -1.26 -7.21
N PHE A 71 28.96 -1.89 -8.29
CA PHE A 71 27.77 -1.46 -9.03
C PHE A 71 26.50 -1.55 -8.17
N LEU A 72 26.35 -2.64 -7.41
CA LEU A 72 25.22 -2.84 -6.50
C LEU A 72 25.26 -1.87 -5.31
N ALA A 73 26.45 -1.57 -4.79
CA ALA A 73 26.62 -0.58 -3.73
C ALA A 73 26.24 0.83 -4.20
N ALA A 74 26.64 1.23 -5.42
CA ALA A 74 26.24 2.52 -5.97
C ALA A 74 24.71 2.65 -6.11
N ASP A 75 24.07 1.60 -6.63
CA ASP A 75 22.60 1.52 -6.69
C ASP A 75 21.97 1.66 -5.31
N GLY A 76 22.49 0.94 -4.32
CA GLY A 76 21.97 0.98 -2.96
C GLY A 76 22.17 2.32 -2.26
N VAL A 77 23.36 2.92 -2.38
CA VAL A 77 23.66 4.25 -1.83
C VAL A 77 22.74 5.30 -2.45
N SER A 78 22.51 5.27 -3.77
CA SER A 78 21.61 6.22 -4.43
C SER A 78 20.19 6.20 -3.83
N LYS A 79 19.67 5.00 -3.53
CA LYS A 79 18.33 4.83 -2.97
C LYS A 79 18.26 5.18 -1.50
N VAL A 80 19.31 4.90 -0.72
CA VAL A 80 19.43 5.35 0.67
C VAL A 80 19.47 6.88 0.74
N LEU A 81 20.21 7.54 -0.16
CA LEU A 81 20.26 9.01 -0.24
C LEU A 81 18.87 9.60 -0.56
N ILE A 82 18.15 9.02 -1.53
CA ILE A 82 16.78 9.45 -1.86
C ILE A 82 15.86 9.24 -0.66
N LEU A 83 15.91 8.08 -0.01
CA LEU A 83 15.08 7.80 1.16
C LEU A 83 15.36 8.78 2.31
N PHE A 84 16.62 9.07 2.58
CA PHE A 84 17.03 10.05 3.59
C PHE A 84 16.49 11.45 3.26
N ALA A 85 16.66 11.91 2.01
CA ALA A 85 16.14 13.20 1.56
C ALA A 85 14.61 13.29 1.71
N LEU A 86 13.89 12.22 1.39
CA LEU A 86 12.43 12.13 1.53
C LEU A 86 11.98 12.09 3.00
N LEU A 87 12.73 11.44 3.89
CA LEU A 87 12.47 11.46 5.32
C LEU A 87 12.70 12.85 5.91
N CYS A 88 13.78 13.53 5.51
CA CYS A 88 14.00 14.94 5.87
C CYS A 88 12.86 15.82 5.36
N TRP A 89 12.44 15.65 4.11
CA TRP A 89 11.33 16.41 3.53
C TRP A 89 10.02 16.19 4.31
N ALA A 90 9.70 14.94 4.64
CA ALA A 90 8.50 14.59 5.41
C ALA A 90 8.50 15.14 6.83
N ASN A 91 9.67 15.23 7.48
CA ASN A 91 9.77 15.72 8.86
C ASN A 91 9.87 17.25 8.96
N PHE A 92 10.55 17.91 8.02
CA PHE A 92 10.85 19.34 8.11
C PHE A 92 9.88 20.25 7.33
N THR A 93 9.05 19.71 6.45
CA THR A 93 8.18 20.54 5.59
C THR A 93 6.71 20.24 5.84
N LYS A 94 5.88 21.27 6.02
CA LYS A 94 4.42 21.16 6.17
C LYS A 94 3.68 20.54 4.97
N ARG A 95 4.36 20.44 3.83
CA ARG A 95 3.86 19.83 2.57
C ARG A 95 4.36 18.40 2.35
N GLY A 96 5.27 17.91 3.19
CA GLY A 96 5.82 16.56 3.08
C GLY A 96 4.97 15.58 3.89
N GLY A 97 4.30 14.65 3.20
CA GLY A 97 3.53 13.57 3.83
C GLY A 97 4.14 12.21 3.53
N LEU A 98 3.84 11.22 4.38
CA LEU A 98 4.30 9.84 4.16
C LEU A 98 3.81 9.29 2.82
N ASP A 99 2.58 9.61 2.44
CA ASP A 99 1.96 9.18 1.18
C ASP A 99 2.75 9.70 -0.02
N TRP A 100 3.09 10.99 -0.02
CA TRP A 100 3.93 11.60 -1.05
C TRP A 100 5.37 11.08 -1.01
N SER A 101 5.95 10.84 0.16
CA SER A 101 7.29 10.25 0.26
C SER A 101 7.34 8.85 -0.36
N ILE A 102 6.33 8.00 -0.14
CA ILE A 102 6.26 6.68 -0.77
C ILE A 102 6.11 6.83 -2.30
N THR A 103 5.24 7.71 -2.77
CA THR A 103 5.03 7.93 -4.20
C THR A 103 6.29 8.46 -4.88
N VAL A 104 6.96 9.47 -4.31
CA VAL A 104 8.19 10.05 -4.88
C VAL A 104 9.36 9.07 -4.80
N PHE A 105 9.48 8.29 -3.72
CA PHE A 105 10.45 7.20 -3.64
C PHE A 105 10.23 6.21 -4.77
N SER A 106 8.99 5.75 -4.95
CA SER A 106 8.61 4.81 -6.00
C SER A 106 8.92 5.35 -7.40
N LEU A 107 8.59 6.63 -7.67
CA LEU A 107 8.86 7.30 -8.94
C LEU A 107 10.35 7.51 -9.23
N SER A 108 11.16 7.74 -8.22
CA SER A 108 12.57 8.12 -8.42
C SER A 108 13.50 6.91 -8.45
N THR A 109 13.10 5.79 -7.84
CA THR A 109 14.02 4.67 -7.55
C THR A 109 13.72 3.37 -8.27
N LEU A 110 12.52 3.21 -8.87
CA LEU A 110 12.06 1.93 -9.41
C LEU A 110 11.87 1.98 -10.94
N PRO A 111 12.97 1.93 -11.73
CA PRO A 111 12.92 1.88 -13.18
C PRO A 111 12.28 0.61 -13.74
N ASN A 112 11.85 0.70 -15.00
CA ASN A 112 11.54 -0.43 -15.86
C ASN A 112 12.82 -1.05 -16.45
N THR A 113 13.70 -1.54 -15.57
CA THR A 113 14.94 -2.20 -15.98
C THR A 113 14.67 -3.51 -16.70
N LEU A 114 13.61 -4.21 -16.31
CA LEU A 114 13.26 -5.54 -16.84
C LEU A 114 12.89 -5.51 -18.33
N VAL A 115 11.90 -4.70 -18.69
CA VAL A 115 11.37 -4.70 -20.05
C VAL A 115 12.23 -3.85 -20.97
N MET A 116 12.53 -2.61 -20.57
CA MET A 116 13.23 -1.67 -21.42
C MET A 116 14.73 -1.67 -21.15
N GLY A 117 15.12 -1.67 -19.88
CA GLY A 117 16.52 -1.52 -19.48
C GLY A 117 17.44 -2.60 -20.06
N ILE A 118 17.08 -3.88 -19.91
CA ILE A 118 17.88 -5.00 -20.38
C ILE A 118 18.08 -4.95 -21.90
N PRO A 119 17.04 -4.91 -22.76
CA PRO A 119 17.23 -4.81 -24.22
C PRO A 119 17.98 -3.55 -24.66
N LEU A 120 17.67 -2.40 -24.05
CA LEU A 120 18.30 -1.12 -24.40
C LEU A 120 19.79 -1.13 -24.06
N LEU A 121 20.14 -1.51 -22.83
CA LEU A 121 21.52 -1.49 -22.39
C LEU A 121 22.36 -2.59 -23.02
N LYS A 122 21.77 -3.76 -23.31
CA LYS A 122 22.38 -4.80 -24.14
C LYS A 122 22.77 -4.25 -25.52
N SER A 123 21.83 -3.57 -26.18
CA SER A 123 22.10 -2.98 -27.50
C SER A 123 23.15 -1.86 -27.48
N MET A 124 23.23 -1.11 -26.38
CA MET A 124 24.13 0.05 -26.26
C MET A 124 25.55 -0.29 -25.77
N TYR A 125 25.68 -1.33 -24.94
CA TYR A 125 26.92 -1.65 -24.22
C TYR A 125 27.40 -3.09 -24.42
N GLY A 126 26.67 -3.91 -25.17
CA GLY A 126 26.99 -5.31 -25.43
C GLY A 126 26.53 -6.27 -24.33
N ASP A 127 26.67 -7.57 -24.62
CA ASP A 127 26.14 -8.67 -23.80
C ASP A 127 26.75 -8.71 -22.38
N ASP A 128 28.01 -8.30 -22.23
CA ASP A 128 28.72 -8.28 -20.95
C ASP A 128 28.04 -7.40 -19.89
N LYS A 129 27.25 -6.39 -20.31
CA LYS A 129 26.55 -5.46 -19.40
C LYS A 129 25.12 -5.87 -19.11
N GLU A 130 24.58 -6.84 -19.84
CA GLU A 130 23.27 -7.43 -19.57
C GLU A 130 23.21 -8.00 -18.14
N TYR A 131 24.27 -8.70 -17.74
CA TYR A 131 24.36 -9.34 -16.43
C TYR A 131 24.31 -8.32 -15.28
N LEU A 132 24.92 -7.13 -15.43
CA LEU A 132 24.84 -6.06 -14.42
C LEU A 132 23.41 -5.55 -14.22
N MET A 133 22.62 -5.47 -15.30
CA MET A 133 21.21 -5.07 -15.21
C MET A 133 20.37 -6.11 -14.48
N ILE A 134 20.59 -7.38 -14.79
CA ILE A 134 19.89 -8.48 -14.12
C ILE A 134 20.23 -8.47 -12.62
N GLN A 135 21.49 -8.19 -12.23
CA GLN A 135 21.86 -8.07 -10.82
C GLN A 135 21.11 -6.94 -10.08
N VAL A 136 21.00 -5.76 -10.69
CA VAL A 136 20.27 -4.64 -10.09
C VAL A 136 18.78 -4.94 -9.98
N VAL A 137 18.19 -5.59 -10.99
CA VAL A 137 16.79 -6.05 -10.93
C VAL A 137 16.58 -7.00 -9.74
N VAL A 138 17.48 -7.96 -9.53
CA VAL A 138 17.39 -8.90 -8.41
C VAL A 138 17.45 -8.17 -7.07
N LEU A 139 18.40 -7.23 -6.92
CA LEU A 139 18.49 -6.41 -5.71
C LEU A 139 17.21 -5.57 -5.50
N GLN A 140 16.63 -5.05 -6.59
CA GLN A 140 15.36 -4.34 -6.59
C GLN A 140 14.20 -5.22 -6.13
N CYS A 141 14.13 -6.48 -6.55
CA CYS A 141 13.11 -7.42 -6.10
C CYS A 141 13.25 -7.82 -4.62
N ILE A 142 14.48 -8.00 -4.15
CA ILE A 142 14.74 -8.49 -2.78
C ILE A 142 14.64 -7.34 -1.77
N ILE A 143 15.30 -6.21 -2.03
CA ILE A 143 15.45 -5.12 -1.06
C ILE A 143 14.39 -4.05 -1.31
N TRP A 144 14.38 -3.47 -2.51
CA TRP A 144 13.66 -2.21 -2.75
C TRP A 144 12.15 -2.39 -2.87
N TYR A 145 11.67 -3.46 -3.51
CA TYR A 145 10.24 -3.78 -3.50
C TYR A 145 9.75 -4.26 -2.13
N THR A 146 10.55 -5.03 -1.39
CA THR A 146 10.21 -5.39 0.00
C THR A 146 10.11 -4.17 0.89
N LEU A 147 11.03 -3.19 0.74
CA LEU A 147 10.96 -1.90 1.43
C LEU A 147 9.72 -1.12 1.02
N LEU A 148 9.39 -1.06 -0.27
CA LEU A 148 8.19 -0.38 -0.76
C LEU A 148 6.91 -1.01 -0.17
N LEU A 149 6.82 -2.34 -0.17
CA LEU A 149 5.71 -3.08 0.45
C LEU A 149 5.63 -2.83 1.95
N PHE A 150 6.77 -2.80 2.65
CA PHE A 150 6.83 -2.42 4.05
C PHE A 150 6.26 -1.02 4.28
N LEU A 151 6.62 -0.04 3.45
CA LEU A 151 6.12 1.32 3.54
C LEU A 151 4.60 1.40 3.27
N PHE A 152 4.09 0.63 2.30
CA PHE A 152 2.65 0.53 2.05
C PHE A 152 1.89 -0.08 3.23
N GLU A 153 2.35 -1.20 3.76
CA GLU A 153 1.75 -1.86 4.92
C GLU A 153 1.84 -0.99 6.18
N TYR A 154 2.93 -0.24 6.33
CA TYR A 154 3.10 0.75 7.39
C TYR A 154 2.08 1.88 7.27
N ARG A 155 1.88 2.43 6.07
CA ARG A 155 0.85 3.45 5.80
C ARG A 155 -0.52 2.94 6.22
N GLU A 156 -0.95 1.79 5.70
CA GLU A 156 -2.27 1.24 5.99
C GLU A 156 -2.46 0.98 7.49
N THR A 157 -1.48 0.33 8.12
CA THR A 157 -1.57 -0.01 9.54
C THR A 157 -1.58 1.25 10.41
N ARG A 158 -0.80 2.27 10.06
CA ARG A 158 -0.80 3.55 10.77
C ARG A 158 -2.15 4.25 10.64
N THR A 159 -2.74 4.28 9.44
CA THR A 159 -4.05 4.88 9.21
C THR A 159 -5.16 4.14 9.95
N GLU A 160 -5.13 2.80 9.96
CA GLU A 160 -6.08 1.95 10.70
C GLU A 160 -5.98 2.17 12.22
N VAL A 161 -4.76 2.32 12.75
CA VAL A 161 -4.56 2.59 14.17
C VAL A 161 -5.05 3.99 14.53
N LEU A 162 -4.74 5.00 13.70
CA LEU A 162 -5.18 6.38 13.93
C LEU A 162 -6.71 6.52 13.86
N SER A 163 -7.39 5.80 12.95
CA SER A 163 -8.85 5.82 12.86
C SER A 163 -9.51 5.23 14.12
N LYS A 164 -8.99 4.11 14.63
CA LYS A 164 -9.47 3.49 15.88
C LYS A 164 -9.28 4.39 17.10
N PHE A 165 -8.17 5.14 17.16
CA PHE A 165 -7.96 6.13 18.22
C PHE A 165 -8.95 7.28 18.12
N LYS A 166 -9.23 7.78 16.90
CA LYS A 166 -10.20 8.84 16.68
C LYS A 166 -11.61 8.38 17.10
N GLU A 167 -12.04 7.20 16.69
CA GLU A 167 -13.33 6.60 17.10
C GLU A 167 -13.43 6.45 18.62
N SER A 168 -12.37 5.95 19.26
CA SER A 168 -12.32 5.81 20.73
C SER A 168 -12.43 7.17 21.44
N SER A 169 -11.77 8.21 20.90
CA SER A 169 -11.83 9.56 21.46
C SER A 169 -13.19 10.25 21.27
N VAL A 170 -13.89 9.98 20.17
CA VAL A 170 -15.23 10.50 19.90
C VAL A 170 -16.27 9.77 20.76
N SER A 171 -16.14 8.46 20.91
CA SER A 171 -16.99 7.67 21.80
C SER A 171 -16.83 8.08 23.27
N SER A 172 -15.63 8.50 23.71
CA SER A 172 -15.43 9.06 25.05
C SER A 172 -15.94 10.49 25.20
N LYS A 173 -15.83 11.35 24.18
CA LYS A 173 -16.35 12.73 24.24
C LYS A 173 -17.88 12.81 24.28
N ASN A 174 -18.58 11.87 23.66
CA ASN A 174 -20.05 11.77 23.77
C ASN A 174 -20.54 11.33 25.17
N CYS A 175 -19.65 10.89 26.08
CA CYS A 175 -20.01 10.61 27.48
C CYS A 175 -19.76 11.79 28.43
N CYS A 176 -19.03 12.82 28.01
CA CYS A 176 -18.61 13.92 28.89
C CYS A 176 -18.81 15.26 28.20
N SER A 177 -20.07 15.60 27.92
CA SER A 177 -20.49 16.99 27.69
C SER A 177 -21.51 17.33 28.75
N GLU A 178 -21.03 17.68 29.94
CA GLU A 178 -21.68 18.60 30.88
C GLU A 178 -20.61 19.10 31.86
N ASP A 179 -20.31 20.38 31.67
CA ASP A 179 -19.56 21.37 32.44
C ASP A 179 -18.70 20.95 33.65
N GLU A 180 -17.41 21.20 33.46
CA GLU A 180 -16.42 21.49 34.48
C GLU A 180 -16.87 22.70 35.33
N VAL A 181 -17.35 22.47 36.56
CA VAL A 181 -17.33 23.47 37.63
C VAL A 181 -16.58 22.89 38.81
N ILE A 182 -15.31 23.26 38.89
CA ILE A 182 -14.48 23.07 40.07
C ILE A 182 -15.03 24.01 41.16
N ASN A 183 -15.81 23.47 42.10
CA ASN A 183 -16.05 24.14 43.38
C ASN A 183 -15.17 23.51 44.45
N VAL A 184 -14.06 24.20 44.73
CA VAL A 184 -13.27 24.03 45.95
C VAL A 184 -14.07 24.63 47.10
N ILE A 185 -14.50 23.81 48.06
CA ILE A 185 -14.83 24.28 49.41
C ILE A 185 -14.07 23.41 50.41
N ALA A 186 -13.17 24.07 51.13
CA ALA A 186 -12.40 23.50 52.23
C ALA A 186 -13.24 23.43 53.52
N THR A 187 -13.10 22.29 54.22
CA THR A 187 -13.19 22.03 55.67
C THR A 187 -14.31 22.66 56.51
N THR A 188 -15.07 21.86 57.27
CA THR A 188 -14.97 21.83 58.76
C THR A 188 -15.63 20.57 59.35
N SER A 189 -15.05 20.05 60.43
CA SER A 189 -15.53 18.96 61.28
C SER A 189 -16.70 19.36 62.20
N SER A 190 -17.65 18.46 62.48
CA SER A 190 -18.27 18.32 63.81
C SER A 190 -19.16 17.07 63.93
N ASN A 191 -19.04 16.44 65.10
CA ASN A 191 -19.72 15.25 65.58
C ASN A 191 -21.25 15.37 65.79
N GLN A 192 -21.88 14.20 65.95
CA GLN A 192 -22.77 13.76 67.05
C GLN A 192 -24.26 13.44 66.79
N GLN A 193 -24.65 12.31 67.44
CA GLN A 193 -25.96 11.79 67.88
C GLN A 193 -26.78 10.96 66.86
N GLN A 194 -27.13 9.65 67.02
CA GLN A 194 -27.56 8.70 68.08
C GLN A 194 -29.06 8.34 68.02
N GLN A 195 -29.34 7.05 68.33
CA GLN A 195 -30.61 6.35 68.68
C GLN A 195 -31.41 5.73 67.50
N GLN A 196 -31.95 4.49 67.54
CA GLN A 196 -32.15 3.50 68.61
C GLN A 196 -32.60 2.11 68.04
N GLN A 197 -32.12 1.01 68.66
CA GLN A 197 -32.81 -0.26 69.09
C GLN A 197 -33.85 -0.97 68.18
N GLN A 198 -33.99 -2.30 68.04
CA GLN A 198 -33.82 -3.50 68.90
C GLN A 198 -33.83 -4.76 67.97
N THR A 199 -32.90 -5.72 68.10
CA THR A 199 -32.97 -7.01 68.84
C THR A 199 -33.88 -8.11 68.25
N ALA A 200 -33.26 -9.27 67.89
CA ALA A 200 -33.64 -10.65 68.28
C ALA A 200 -33.70 -11.71 67.14
N GLN A 201 -32.87 -12.75 67.34
CA GLN A 201 -33.14 -14.20 67.17
C GLN A 201 -32.93 -14.93 65.81
N ASN A 202 -31.79 -15.63 65.76
CA ASN A 202 -31.58 -17.08 65.55
C ASN A 202 -32.38 -17.87 64.51
N ALA A 203 -31.61 -18.35 63.52
CA ALA A 203 -31.47 -19.73 63.06
C ALA A 203 -32.72 -20.50 62.58
N ASN A 204 -32.76 -20.83 61.28
CA ASN A 204 -32.34 -22.16 60.80
C ASN A 204 -32.54 -22.34 59.29
N LYS A 205 -31.59 -23.12 58.73
CA LYS A 205 -31.78 -24.17 57.72
C LYS A 205 -31.79 -23.84 56.21
N ILE A 206 -30.79 -24.49 55.59
CA ILE A 206 -30.75 -25.17 54.29
C ILE A 206 -30.14 -24.35 53.13
N ALA A 207 -28.85 -24.60 52.90
CA ALA A 207 -28.29 -24.65 51.56
C ALA A 207 -28.59 -26.05 50.95
N PRO A 208 -28.69 -26.19 49.62
CA PRO A 208 -27.45 -26.24 48.83
C PRO A 208 -27.49 -25.48 47.50
N ASP A 209 -26.28 -25.23 47.04
CA ASP A 209 -25.85 -24.78 45.73
C ASP A 209 -26.22 -25.78 44.62
N GLN A 210 -26.68 -25.28 43.47
CA GLN A 210 -26.44 -25.93 42.18
C GLN A 210 -26.62 -24.97 41.01
N SER A 211 -25.49 -24.67 40.38
CA SER A 211 -25.34 -24.20 39.00
C SER A 211 -26.43 -24.67 38.03
N GLN A 212 -27.01 -23.73 37.26
CA GLN A 212 -27.31 -23.85 35.82
C GLN A 212 -27.95 -22.53 35.33
N ARG A 213 -27.25 -21.82 34.44
CA ARG A 213 -27.45 -21.88 32.98
C ARG A 213 -28.61 -20.98 32.53
N PHE A 214 -28.25 -19.95 31.75
CA PHE A 214 -29.10 -19.19 30.83
C PHE A 214 -30.56 -19.66 30.75
N ARG A 215 -31.48 -18.79 31.18
CA ARG A 215 -32.83 -18.74 30.61
C ARG A 215 -33.22 -17.28 30.35
N PRO A 216 -33.52 -16.90 29.09
CA PRO A 216 -34.30 -15.69 28.86
C PRO A 216 -35.74 -15.94 29.31
N MET A 217 -36.35 -14.92 29.92
CA MET A 217 -37.77 -14.93 30.28
C MET A 217 -38.56 -14.61 29.01
N VAL A 218 -39.39 -15.55 28.56
CA VAL A 218 -40.31 -15.39 27.42
C VAL A 218 -41.50 -14.56 27.88
N ALA A 219 -41.76 -13.43 27.21
CA ALA A 219 -43.02 -12.71 27.33
C ALA A 219 -43.96 -13.16 26.20
N ALA A 220 -45.18 -13.53 26.61
CA ALA A 220 -46.35 -14.01 25.89
C ALA A 220 -46.40 -13.92 24.34
N SER A 221 -46.88 -15.02 23.75
CA SER A 221 -47.27 -15.20 22.35
C SER A 221 -48.69 -14.69 22.06
N MET A 222 -48.88 -13.97 20.95
CA MET A 222 -50.14 -13.94 20.21
C MET A 222 -49.87 -14.30 18.74
N GLU A 223 -50.71 -15.17 18.19
CA GLU A 223 -50.64 -15.67 16.80
C GLU A 223 -51.07 -14.59 15.79
N GLY A 224 -50.29 -14.45 14.73
CA GLY A 224 -50.58 -13.64 13.55
C GLY A 224 -49.35 -13.57 12.64
N GLU A 225 -49.55 -13.82 11.34
CA GLU A 225 -48.52 -14.13 10.34
C GLU A 225 -47.29 -13.20 10.31
N GLY A 226 -46.10 -13.80 10.42
CA GLY A 226 -44.90 -13.43 9.66
C GLY A 226 -44.21 -12.10 9.99
N LYS A 227 -43.39 -12.08 11.04
CA LYS A 227 -42.02 -11.48 11.13
C LYS A 227 -41.60 -11.38 12.61
N GLU A 228 -40.56 -12.10 13.01
CA GLU A 228 -39.93 -11.93 14.33
C GLU A 228 -39.20 -10.58 14.40
N LEU A 229 -39.63 -9.71 15.32
CA LEU A 229 -38.98 -8.44 15.64
C LEU A 229 -38.16 -8.62 16.92
N HIS A 230 -36.84 -8.61 16.80
CA HIS A 230 -35.94 -8.57 17.96
C HIS A 230 -35.76 -7.12 18.42
N LEU A 231 -36.39 -6.77 19.54
CA LEU A 231 -36.19 -5.49 20.21
C LEU A 231 -34.98 -5.61 21.17
N PHE A 232 -33.89 -4.91 20.86
CA PHE A 232 -32.73 -4.80 21.77
C PHE A 232 -32.80 -3.48 22.52
N ILE A 233 -33.17 -3.53 23.80
CA ILE A 233 -33.10 -2.38 24.71
C ILE A 233 -31.70 -2.38 25.34
N TRP A 234 -30.89 -1.37 24.99
CA TRP A 234 -29.62 -1.12 25.67
C TRP A 234 -29.85 -0.19 26.85
N ARG A 235 -29.45 -0.63 28.04
CA ARG A 235 -29.44 0.22 29.24
C ARG A 235 -28.07 0.87 29.37
N CYS A 236 -28.02 2.20 29.45
CA CYS A 236 -26.80 2.93 29.78
C CYS A 236 -26.42 2.64 31.25
N GLY A 237 -25.15 2.32 31.52
CA GLY A 237 -24.65 2.00 32.86
C GLY A 237 -24.56 3.19 33.83
N CYS A 238 -24.94 4.40 33.41
CA CYS A 238 -24.87 5.61 34.22
C CYS A 238 -26.05 5.77 35.21
N CYS A 239 -27.04 4.87 35.21
CA CYS A 239 -28.21 4.98 36.09
C CYS A 239 -28.13 3.99 37.26
N ILE A 240 -27.25 4.27 38.22
CA ILE A 240 -27.39 3.75 39.59
C ILE A 240 -27.35 4.96 40.52
N SER A 241 -28.51 5.45 40.90
CA SER A 241 -28.65 6.27 42.10
C SER A 241 -29.20 5.38 43.20
N THR A 242 -28.41 5.19 44.24
CA THR A 242 -28.87 4.77 45.57
C THR A 242 -29.59 5.96 46.19
N ASP A 243 -30.84 6.19 45.78
CA ASP A 243 -31.87 6.82 46.60
C ASP A 243 -33.19 6.77 45.82
N GLY A 244 -34.20 6.17 46.44
CA GLY A 244 -35.47 5.80 45.80
C GLY A 244 -36.37 6.98 45.45
N THR A 245 -36.01 7.76 44.42
CA THR A 245 -36.91 8.71 43.78
C THR A 245 -36.80 8.60 42.25
N SER A 246 -37.96 8.39 41.62
CA SER A 246 -38.09 8.19 40.18
C SER A 246 -37.94 9.52 39.42
N THR A 247 -36.90 9.64 38.60
CA THR A 247 -36.84 10.64 37.54
C THR A 247 -37.21 10.01 36.20
N THR A 248 -38.35 10.44 35.68
CA THR A 248 -38.87 10.09 34.35
C THR A 248 -37.99 10.69 33.25
N CYS A 249 -37.58 9.86 32.30
CA CYS A 249 -36.83 10.28 31.11
C CYS A 249 -37.82 10.83 30.08
N GLU A 250 -37.89 12.16 29.91
CA GLU A 250 -38.82 12.79 28.97
C GLU A 250 -38.20 13.00 27.58
N LYS A 251 -38.92 12.50 26.57
CA LYS A 251 -38.91 12.84 25.13
C LYS A 251 -37.78 12.28 24.23
N GLN A 252 -38.11 11.15 23.61
CA GLN A 252 -37.68 10.84 22.23
C GLN A 252 -38.95 10.65 21.38
N SER A 253 -39.16 11.52 20.40
CA SER A 253 -40.28 11.44 19.45
C SER A 253 -40.01 10.40 18.37
N VAL A 254 -40.92 9.42 18.27
CA VAL A 254 -40.97 8.37 17.25
C VAL A 254 -41.67 8.93 16.00
N GLN A 255 -41.10 8.73 14.81
CA GLN A 255 -41.85 8.85 13.55
C GLN A 255 -41.63 7.60 12.69
N ALA A 256 -42.73 6.86 12.47
CA ALA A 256 -42.80 5.71 11.60
C ALA A 256 -43.10 6.16 10.16
N GLY A 257 -42.39 5.60 9.17
CA GLY A 257 -42.63 5.83 7.75
C GLY A 257 -42.68 4.51 6.99
N GLN A 258 -43.83 4.23 6.35
CA GLN A 258 -44.10 3.09 5.48
C GLN A 258 -43.23 3.11 4.21
N ARG A 259 -42.95 1.92 3.66
CA ARG A 259 -42.22 1.71 2.42
C ARG A 259 -43.21 1.18 1.37
N GLU A 260 -43.55 2.01 0.38
CA GLU A 260 -44.15 1.57 -0.88
C GLU A 260 -43.35 2.11 -2.07
N GLU A 261 -43.44 1.37 -3.17
CA GLU A 261 -42.55 1.29 -4.31
C GLU A 261 -42.48 2.57 -5.15
N SER A 262 -41.29 2.86 -5.69
CA SER A 262 -41.19 3.60 -6.96
C SER A 262 -39.96 3.18 -7.76
N SER A 263 -40.24 3.05 -9.04
CA SER A 263 -39.46 2.53 -10.13
C SER A 263 -38.30 3.46 -10.54
N SER A 264 -37.25 2.81 -11.04
CA SER A 264 -36.26 3.27 -12.02
C SER A 264 -36.36 4.72 -12.53
N THR A 265 -35.36 5.55 -12.21
CA THR A 265 -34.62 6.34 -13.23
C THR A 265 -33.25 6.79 -12.71
N ALA A 266 -32.27 6.77 -13.60
CA ALA A 266 -30.85 7.04 -13.39
C ALA A 266 -30.52 8.40 -12.75
N LYS A 267 -29.49 8.43 -11.89
CA LYS A 267 -28.54 9.54 -11.72
C LYS A 267 -27.30 9.13 -10.89
N GLY A 268 -26.14 9.33 -11.51
CA GLY A 268 -24.82 9.60 -10.91
C GLY A 268 -24.38 8.83 -9.68
N VAL A 269 -23.49 7.84 -9.87
CA VAL A 269 -22.59 7.39 -8.80
C VAL A 269 -21.60 8.52 -8.54
N GLU A 270 -21.85 9.33 -7.51
CA GLU A 270 -20.83 10.17 -6.92
C GLU A 270 -19.75 9.27 -6.31
N SER A 271 -18.56 9.35 -6.91
CA SER A 271 -17.33 8.87 -6.29
C SER A 271 -17.20 9.50 -4.91
N VAL A 272 -17.11 8.68 -3.86
CA VAL A 272 -16.64 9.13 -2.54
C VAL A 272 -15.25 9.73 -2.76
N LYS A 273 -15.18 11.07 -2.82
CA LYS A 273 -13.93 11.80 -2.72
C LYS A 273 -13.36 11.50 -1.35
N GLN A 274 -12.31 10.71 -1.31
CA GLN A 274 -11.39 10.66 -0.18
C GLN A 274 -10.81 12.08 -0.05
N GLU A 275 -11.43 12.90 0.81
CA GLU A 275 -10.83 14.17 1.23
C GLU A 275 -9.46 13.87 1.85
N ASN A 276 -8.46 14.66 1.44
CA ASN A 276 -7.10 14.63 1.96
C ASN A 276 -7.09 14.75 3.49
N VAL A 277 -7.02 13.62 4.19
CA VAL A 277 -6.68 13.56 5.61
C VAL A 277 -5.16 13.73 5.76
N GLU A 278 -4.64 14.88 5.32
CA GLU A 278 -3.20 15.19 5.41
C GLU A 278 -2.92 16.37 6.37
N ASN A 279 -3.96 17.05 6.86
CA ASN A 279 -3.82 18.18 7.79
C ASN A 279 -4.24 17.90 9.24
N ALA A 280 -4.49 16.63 9.60
CA ALA A 280 -4.57 16.28 11.02
C ALA A 280 -3.14 16.24 11.58
N SER A 281 -2.75 17.33 12.24
CA SER A 281 -1.54 17.41 13.05
C SER A 281 -1.35 16.12 13.86
N ILE A 282 -0.17 15.51 13.69
CA ILE A 282 0.31 14.37 14.46
C ILE A 282 -0.03 14.63 15.94
N PRO A 283 -0.81 13.78 16.63
CA PRO A 283 -0.83 13.84 18.09
C PRO A 283 0.60 13.59 18.55
N SER A 284 1.20 14.60 19.17
CA SER A 284 2.54 14.52 19.75
C SER A 284 2.61 13.29 20.66
N SER A 285 3.48 12.35 20.25
CA SER A 285 3.82 11.05 20.86
C SER A 285 2.91 9.86 20.51
N PHE A 286 3.22 9.21 19.37
CA PHE A 286 3.13 7.75 19.39
C PHE A 286 4.13 7.25 20.45
N SER A 287 3.65 6.65 21.54
CA SER A 287 4.52 5.97 22.50
C SER A 287 5.41 4.95 21.75
N PRO A 288 6.70 4.79 22.10
CA PRO A 288 7.57 3.77 21.51
C PRO A 288 6.95 2.37 21.52
N SER A 289 6.15 2.06 22.55
CA SER A 289 5.40 0.81 22.67
C SER A 289 4.34 0.62 21.58
N MET A 290 3.69 1.70 21.13
CA MET A 290 2.70 1.69 20.07
C MET A 290 3.35 1.57 18.69
N LEU A 291 4.46 2.27 18.46
CA LEU A 291 5.25 2.10 17.23
C LEU A 291 5.77 0.67 17.09
N LEU A 292 6.26 0.07 18.19
CA LEU A 292 6.71 -1.32 18.17
C LEU A 292 5.58 -2.29 17.83
N LYS A 293 4.37 -2.06 18.35
CA LYS A 293 3.18 -2.85 17.99
C LYS A 293 2.81 -2.71 16.51
N ILE A 294 2.85 -1.48 15.97
CA ILE A 294 2.61 -1.21 14.54
C ILE A 294 3.66 -1.93 13.70
N LEU A 295 4.94 -1.74 14.00
CA LEU A 295 6.04 -2.37 13.27
C LEU A 295 5.96 -3.90 13.31
N ARG A 296 5.61 -4.48 14.47
CA ARG A 296 5.39 -5.93 14.58
C ARG A 296 4.24 -6.40 13.68
N LYS A 297 3.10 -5.70 13.68
CA LYS A 297 1.95 -6.03 12.81
C LYS A 297 2.32 -5.94 11.32
N VAL A 298 3.03 -4.88 10.94
CA VAL A 298 3.53 -4.64 9.57
C VAL A 298 4.50 -5.75 9.15
N TRP A 299 5.45 -6.12 10.00
CA TRP A 299 6.40 -7.19 9.71
C TRP A 299 5.71 -8.54 9.48
N LEU A 300 4.72 -8.89 10.33
CA LEU A 300 3.95 -10.12 10.14
C LEU A 300 3.16 -10.12 8.82
N LYS A 301 2.55 -8.99 8.44
CA LYS A 301 1.88 -8.85 7.14
C LYS A 301 2.87 -8.97 5.98
N LEU A 302 4.04 -8.35 6.10
CA LEU A 302 5.07 -8.35 5.06
C LEU A 302 5.63 -9.76 4.80
N VAL A 303 5.90 -10.55 5.86
CA VAL A 303 6.39 -11.93 5.72
C VAL A 303 5.33 -12.84 5.08
N ARG A 304 4.04 -12.56 5.31
CA ARG A 304 2.92 -13.26 4.68
C ARG A 304 2.63 -12.76 3.25
N ASN A 305 3.25 -11.66 2.82
CA ASN A 305 3.04 -11.12 1.48
C ASN A 305 3.68 -12.02 0.41
N PRO A 306 2.96 -12.38 -0.66
CA PRO A 306 3.46 -13.25 -1.72
C PRO A 306 4.71 -12.74 -2.42
N ASN A 307 4.83 -11.42 -2.60
CA ASN A 307 6.00 -10.83 -3.24
C ASN A 307 7.26 -11.02 -2.38
N SER A 308 7.14 -10.85 -1.06
CA SER A 308 8.26 -10.97 -0.12
C SER A 308 8.81 -12.39 -0.07
N TYR A 309 7.97 -13.40 0.19
CA TYR A 309 8.46 -14.78 0.29
C TYR A 309 8.92 -15.31 -1.08
N SER A 310 8.34 -14.85 -2.18
CA SER A 310 8.72 -15.30 -3.52
C SER A 310 10.15 -14.85 -3.88
N SER A 311 10.52 -13.60 -3.58
CA SER A 311 11.90 -13.11 -3.70
C SER A 311 12.87 -13.88 -2.80
N LEU A 312 12.47 -14.19 -1.57
CA LEU A 312 13.31 -14.98 -0.63
C LEU A 312 13.50 -16.42 -1.10
N LEU A 313 12.44 -17.08 -1.58
CA LEU A 313 12.52 -18.42 -2.15
C LEU A 313 13.39 -18.43 -3.41
N GLY A 314 13.27 -17.42 -4.25
CA GLY A 314 14.13 -17.25 -5.44
C GLY A 314 15.60 -17.12 -5.06
N LEU A 315 15.90 -16.31 -4.04
CA LEU A 315 17.27 -16.10 -3.56
C LEU A 315 17.83 -17.38 -2.92
N SER A 316 17.00 -18.06 -2.12
CA SER A 316 17.37 -19.31 -1.47
C SER A 316 17.67 -20.38 -2.52
N TRP A 317 16.84 -20.47 -3.56
CA TRP A 317 17.08 -21.33 -4.71
C TRP A 317 18.37 -20.96 -5.45
N ALA A 318 18.62 -19.68 -5.72
CA ALA A 318 19.83 -19.21 -6.38
C ALA A 318 21.11 -19.57 -5.60
N LEU A 319 21.08 -19.41 -4.27
CA LEU A 319 22.19 -19.79 -3.39
C LEU A 319 22.44 -21.30 -3.40
N VAL A 320 21.39 -22.11 -3.26
CA VAL A 320 21.49 -23.58 -3.26
C VAL A 320 21.95 -24.10 -4.63
N SER A 321 21.31 -23.66 -5.71
CA SER A 321 21.65 -24.08 -7.08
C SER A 321 23.09 -23.72 -7.45
N CYS A 322 23.57 -22.52 -7.09
CA CYS A 322 24.96 -22.14 -7.36
C CYS A 322 25.96 -22.85 -6.46
N ARG A 323 25.58 -23.21 -5.22
CA ARG A 323 26.49 -23.87 -4.27
C ARG A 323 26.66 -25.36 -4.55
N TRP A 324 25.63 -26.01 -5.08
CA TRP A 324 25.60 -27.45 -5.38
C TRP A 324 25.51 -27.77 -6.88
N ASP A 325 25.60 -26.76 -7.76
CA ASP A 325 25.48 -26.87 -9.23
C ASP A 325 24.22 -27.64 -9.68
N ILE A 326 23.11 -27.41 -8.98
CA ILE A 326 21.84 -28.09 -9.24
C ILE A 326 21.04 -27.30 -10.28
N LYS A 327 20.77 -27.92 -11.43
CA LYS A 327 19.90 -27.34 -12.45
C LYS A 327 18.44 -27.36 -11.99
N LYS A 328 17.71 -26.27 -12.30
CA LYS A 328 16.27 -26.15 -12.03
C LYS A 328 15.49 -27.28 -12.71
N PRO A 329 14.60 -28.01 -12.00
CA PRO A 329 13.74 -28.99 -12.65
C PRO A 329 12.87 -28.33 -13.73
N GLN A 330 12.83 -28.92 -14.94
CA GLN A 330 12.11 -28.35 -16.08
C GLN A 330 10.61 -28.10 -15.80
N ILE A 331 9.99 -28.96 -14.99
CA ILE A 331 8.59 -28.80 -14.55
C ILE A 331 8.41 -27.46 -13.82
N MET A 332 9.30 -27.14 -12.88
CA MET A 332 9.26 -25.89 -12.15
C MET A 332 9.64 -24.69 -13.02
N GLU A 333 10.57 -24.86 -13.95
CA GLU A 333 10.96 -23.81 -14.89
C GLU A 333 9.80 -23.40 -15.80
N ASN A 334 9.25 -24.35 -16.54
CA ASN A 334 8.16 -24.09 -17.47
C ASN A 334 6.91 -23.56 -16.77
N SER A 335 6.57 -24.10 -15.59
CA SER A 335 5.41 -23.62 -14.82
C SER A 335 5.57 -22.15 -14.40
N VAL A 336 6.74 -21.76 -13.92
CA VAL A 336 7.02 -20.37 -13.54
C VAL A 336 7.01 -19.48 -14.76
N THR A 337 7.69 -19.86 -15.84
CA THR A 337 7.85 -19.05 -17.05
C THR A 337 6.51 -18.77 -17.75
N ILE A 338 5.57 -19.72 -17.78
CA ILE A 338 4.22 -19.50 -18.35
C ILE A 338 3.52 -18.36 -17.61
N LEU A 339 3.50 -18.41 -16.29
CA LEU A 339 2.72 -17.48 -15.48
C LEU A 339 3.41 -16.11 -15.30
N SER A 340 4.74 -16.08 -15.23
CA SER A 340 5.53 -14.84 -15.19
C SER A 340 5.48 -14.07 -16.51
N SER A 341 5.59 -14.76 -17.65
CA SER A 341 5.53 -14.16 -18.99
C SER A 341 4.13 -13.59 -19.26
N ALA A 342 3.08 -14.35 -18.90
CA ALA A 342 1.71 -13.84 -18.89
C ALA A 342 1.57 -12.62 -17.95
N GLY A 343 2.21 -12.68 -16.78
CA GLY A 343 2.21 -11.61 -15.78
C GLY A 343 2.68 -10.25 -16.27
N LEU A 344 3.77 -10.21 -17.05
CA LEU A 344 4.26 -8.97 -17.66
C LEU A 344 3.21 -8.35 -18.59
N GLY A 345 2.62 -9.16 -19.47
CA GLY A 345 1.56 -8.72 -20.39
C GLY A 345 0.31 -8.25 -19.65
N MET A 346 -0.14 -9.02 -18.65
CA MET A 346 -1.31 -8.69 -17.83
C MET A 346 -1.09 -7.45 -16.96
N ALA A 347 0.14 -7.16 -16.53
CA ALA A 347 0.46 -5.93 -15.81
C ALA A 347 0.30 -4.69 -16.71
N MET A 348 0.74 -4.78 -17.98
CA MET A 348 0.52 -3.73 -18.98
C MET A 348 -0.95 -3.61 -19.38
N PHE A 349 -1.65 -4.73 -19.47
CA PHE A 349 -3.09 -4.76 -19.69
C PHE A 349 -3.83 -4.05 -18.54
N SER A 350 -3.51 -4.37 -17.28
CA SER A 350 -4.06 -3.72 -16.09
C SER A 350 -3.84 -2.20 -16.09
N LEU A 351 -2.65 -1.75 -16.51
CA LEU A 351 -2.36 -0.32 -16.68
C LEU A 351 -3.29 0.34 -17.71
N GLY A 352 -3.51 -0.30 -18.86
CA GLY A 352 -4.41 0.19 -19.89
C GLY A 352 -5.89 0.21 -19.46
N LEU A 353 -6.34 -0.80 -18.72
CA LEU A 353 -7.67 -0.82 -18.10
C LEU A 353 -7.85 0.35 -17.13
N PHE A 354 -6.88 0.54 -16.24
CA PHE A 354 -6.92 1.64 -15.27
C PHE A 354 -7.00 3.00 -15.97
N MET A 355 -6.22 3.19 -17.03
CA MET A 355 -6.24 4.42 -17.83
C MET A 355 -7.60 4.68 -18.49
N ALA A 356 -8.28 3.63 -18.98
CA ALA A 356 -9.59 3.78 -19.61
C ALA A 356 -10.70 4.14 -18.62
N LEU A 357 -10.56 3.72 -17.36
CA LEU A 357 -11.48 4.07 -16.28
C LEU A 357 -11.33 5.53 -15.82
N GLN A 358 -10.19 6.17 -16.09
CA GLN A 358 -10.00 7.57 -15.74
C GLN A 358 -10.70 8.51 -16.74
N PRO A 359 -11.25 9.66 -16.28
CA PRO A 359 -11.91 10.62 -17.17
C PRO A 359 -10.92 11.33 -18.11
N ARG A 360 -9.63 11.35 -17.75
CA ARG A 360 -8.54 11.93 -18.54
C ARG A 360 -7.37 10.96 -18.57
N ILE A 361 -6.66 10.92 -19.70
CA ILE A 361 -5.43 10.12 -19.86
C ILE A 361 -4.35 10.56 -18.85
N ILE A 362 -4.29 11.86 -18.53
CA ILE A 362 -3.46 12.41 -17.44
C ILE A 362 -4.36 12.64 -16.22
N ALA A 363 -4.52 11.59 -15.41
CA ALA A 363 -5.41 11.64 -14.25
C ALA A 363 -4.90 12.58 -13.15
N CYS A 364 -3.57 12.68 -12.97
CA CYS A 364 -2.96 13.48 -11.91
C CYS A 364 -2.80 14.99 -12.24
N GLY A 365 -3.13 15.41 -13.46
CA GLY A 365 -2.92 16.78 -13.94
C GLY A 365 -1.48 17.12 -14.37
N LYS A 366 -1.33 18.24 -15.09
CA LYS A 366 -0.08 18.60 -15.78
C LYS A 366 1.09 18.90 -14.84
N LYS A 367 0.84 19.55 -13.70
CA LYS A 367 1.90 19.94 -12.74
C LYS A 367 2.55 18.73 -12.07
N LEU A 368 1.73 17.81 -11.56
CA LEU A 368 2.21 16.60 -10.90
C LEU A 368 2.89 15.64 -11.88
N ALA A 369 2.37 15.53 -13.11
CA ALA A 369 3.05 14.81 -14.18
C ALA A 369 4.44 15.40 -14.49
N LEU A 370 4.56 16.73 -14.60
CA LEU A 370 5.83 17.41 -14.82
C LEU A 370 6.82 17.16 -13.67
N TYR A 371 6.39 17.28 -12.41
CA TYR A 371 7.23 16.97 -11.26
C TYR A 371 7.69 15.52 -11.24
N GLY A 372 6.81 14.57 -11.59
CA GLY A 372 7.17 13.15 -11.72
C GLY A 372 8.22 12.91 -12.79
N MET A 373 8.10 13.55 -13.96
CA MET A 373 9.10 13.43 -15.05
C MET A 373 10.44 14.03 -14.66
N VAL A 374 10.46 15.19 -14.00
CA VAL A 374 11.69 15.81 -13.50
C VAL A 374 12.34 14.95 -12.42
N ALA A 375 11.56 14.43 -11.48
CA ALA A 375 12.06 13.52 -10.44
C ALA A 375 12.67 12.26 -11.07
N ARG A 376 11.99 11.68 -12.06
CA ARG A 376 12.43 10.44 -12.73
C ARG A 376 13.67 10.64 -13.58
N PHE A 377 13.66 11.61 -14.49
CA PHE A 377 14.68 11.73 -15.54
C PHE A 377 15.80 12.70 -15.21
N ILE A 378 15.68 13.53 -14.16
CA ILE A 378 16.73 14.48 -13.78
C ILE A 378 17.23 14.16 -12.37
N ALA A 379 16.35 14.19 -11.36
CA ALA A 379 16.76 13.99 -9.97
C ALA A 379 17.30 12.57 -9.71
N GLY A 380 16.63 11.53 -10.22
CA GLY A 380 17.08 10.15 -10.13
C GLY A 380 18.50 9.93 -10.68
N PRO A 381 18.77 10.26 -11.96
CA PRO A 381 20.11 10.17 -12.55
C PRO A 381 21.15 11.03 -11.84
N ALA A 382 20.78 12.23 -11.37
CA ALA A 382 21.71 13.10 -10.63
C ALA A 382 22.15 12.47 -9.30
N VAL A 383 21.21 11.93 -8.51
CA VAL A 383 21.54 11.25 -7.26
C VAL A 383 22.33 9.96 -7.53
N MET A 384 21.98 9.22 -8.59
CA MET A 384 22.77 8.05 -9.01
C MET A 384 24.20 8.43 -9.38
N ALA A 385 24.42 9.53 -10.10
CA ALA A 385 25.75 10.00 -10.45
C ALA A 385 26.57 10.32 -9.20
N ILE A 386 25.99 11.05 -8.24
CA ILE A 386 26.64 11.38 -6.96
C ILE A 386 27.00 10.10 -6.20
N ALA A 387 26.06 9.16 -6.06
CA ALA A 387 26.28 7.89 -5.38
C ALA A 387 27.35 7.02 -6.06
N SER A 388 27.34 6.97 -7.38
CA SER A 388 28.29 6.20 -8.18
C SER A 388 29.71 6.75 -8.04
N ILE A 389 29.87 8.07 -8.03
CA ILE A 389 31.16 8.73 -7.80
C ILE A 389 31.63 8.49 -6.36
N ALA A 390 30.73 8.60 -5.36
CA ALA A 390 31.05 8.38 -3.96
C ALA A 390 31.51 6.94 -3.66
N VAL A 391 30.92 5.95 -4.33
CA VAL A 391 31.31 4.54 -4.23
C VAL A 391 32.58 4.22 -5.04
N GLY A 392 32.99 5.11 -5.95
CA GLY A 392 34.22 4.99 -6.72
C GLY A 392 34.07 4.28 -8.08
N LEU A 393 32.85 4.22 -8.65
CA LEU A 393 32.65 3.73 -10.01
C LEU A 393 33.35 4.65 -11.03
N LYS A 394 34.01 4.04 -12.03
CA LYS A 394 34.75 4.74 -13.07
C LYS A 394 34.43 4.16 -14.46
N GLY A 395 34.65 4.96 -15.50
CA GLY A 395 34.54 4.51 -16.88
C GLY A 395 33.11 4.12 -17.26
N THR A 396 32.95 2.98 -17.96
CA THR A 396 31.66 2.57 -18.53
C THR A 396 30.62 2.18 -17.49
N THR A 397 31.01 1.65 -16.32
CA THR A 397 30.06 1.23 -15.27
C THR A 397 29.39 2.43 -14.59
N LEU A 398 30.11 3.55 -14.44
CA LEU A 398 29.53 4.83 -13.99
C LEU A 398 28.51 5.36 -15.00
N LYS A 399 28.84 5.34 -16.30
CA LYS A 399 27.89 5.79 -17.32
C LYS A 399 26.66 4.89 -17.38
N LEU A 400 26.86 3.58 -17.24
CA LEU A 400 25.79 2.58 -17.21
C LEU A 400 24.85 2.79 -16.01
N SER A 401 25.36 3.10 -14.82
CA SER A 401 24.50 3.36 -13.65
C SER A 401 23.62 4.59 -13.86
N ILE A 402 24.17 5.66 -14.42
CA ILE A 402 23.43 6.90 -14.71
C ILE A 402 22.34 6.64 -15.76
N VAL A 403 22.66 5.92 -16.85
CA VAL A 403 21.67 5.57 -17.89
C VAL A 403 20.59 4.64 -17.34
N GLN A 404 20.97 3.65 -16.51
CA GLN A 404 20.02 2.77 -15.83
C GLN A 404 19.07 3.58 -14.92
N ALA A 405 19.59 4.56 -14.20
CA ALA A 405 18.77 5.48 -13.41
C ALA A 405 17.90 6.41 -14.28
N ALA A 406 18.16 6.58 -15.57
CA ALA A 406 17.35 7.39 -16.48
C ALA A 406 16.27 6.60 -17.23
N LEU A 407 16.14 5.29 -17.01
CA LEU A 407 15.11 4.44 -17.63
C LEU A 407 13.68 4.88 -17.25
N PRO A 408 12.61 4.51 -17.97
CA PRO A 408 11.25 4.89 -17.58
C PRO A 408 10.81 4.21 -16.28
N GLN A 409 9.66 4.61 -15.74
CA GLN A 409 9.09 4.04 -14.52
C GLN A 409 8.70 2.56 -14.69
N GLY A 410 8.99 1.74 -13.67
CA GLY A 410 8.61 0.34 -13.63
C GLY A 410 7.10 0.12 -13.50
N ILE A 411 6.62 -0.99 -14.05
CA ILE A 411 5.20 -1.37 -14.08
C ILE A 411 4.72 -1.86 -12.72
N VAL A 412 5.56 -2.64 -12.02
CA VAL A 412 5.26 -3.23 -10.71
C VAL A 412 4.90 -2.17 -9.65
N PRO A 413 5.64 -1.04 -9.52
CA PRO A 413 5.22 0.11 -8.74
C PRO A 413 3.76 0.55 -8.95
N PHE A 414 3.30 0.61 -10.20
CA PHE A 414 1.91 0.94 -10.51
C PHE A 414 0.95 -0.13 -9.98
N VAL A 415 1.24 -1.41 -10.21
CA VAL A 415 0.40 -2.53 -9.74
C VAL A 415 0.20 -2.46 -8.22
N PHE A 416 1.27 -2.23 -7.46
CA PHE A 416 1.19 -2.07 -6.01
C PHE A 416 0.49 -0.79 -5.60
N SER A 417 0.74 0.33 -6.27
CA SER A 417 0.03 1.58 -5.99
C SER A 417 -1.47 1.48 -6.18
N ARG A 418 -1.90 0.65 -7.14
CA ARG A 418 -3.31 0.38 -7.40
C ARG A 418 -3.90 -0.58 -6.37
N GLU A 419 -3.13 -1.58 -5.94
CA GLU A 419 -3.55 -2.52 -4.89
C GLU A 419 -3.70 -1.83 -3.53
N TYR A 420 -2.71 -1.02 -3.14
CA TYR A 420 -2.68 -0.27 -1.88
C TYR A 420 -3.36 1.10 -1.95
N ASN A 421 -4.01 1.43 -3.07
CA ASN A 421 -4.68 2.71 -3.33
C ASN A 421 -3.87 3.95 -2.89
N LEU A 422 -2.63 4.06 -3.39
CA LEU A 422 -1.76 5.22 -3.16
C LEU A 422 -1.35 5.84 -4.49
N HIS A 423 -1.96 6.97 -4.84
CA HIS A 423 -1.63 7.74 -6.04
C HIS A 423 -1.41 6.90 -7.33
N PRO A 424 -2.31 5.93 -7.66
CA PRO A 424 -2.16 5.11 -8.87
C PRO A 424 -2.24 5.92 -10.16
N ASP A 425 -2.89 7.08 -10.11
CA ASP A 425 -2.97 8.09 -11.17
C ASP A 425 -1.60 8.72 -11.49
N VAL A 426 -0.78 9.02 -10.47
CA VAL A 426 0.59 9.54 -10.67
C VAL A 426 1.45 8.48 -11.31
N LEU A 427 1.45 7.27 -10.75
CA LEU A 427 2.33 6.17 -11.17
C LEU A 427 1.96 5.64 -12.56
N SER A 428 0.67 5.51 -12.89
CA SER A 428 0.23 5.15 -14.24
C SER A 428 0.69 6.18 -15.28
N THR A 429 0.49 7.47 -15.00
CA THR A 429 0.96 8.57 -15.87
C THR A 429 2.48 8.49 -16.05
N ALA A 430 3.23 8.24 -14.96
CA ALA A 430 4.67 8.14 -15.01
C ALA A 430 5.18 6.96 -15.85
N VAL A 431 4.49 5.81 -15.83
CA VAL A 431 4.82 4.66 -16.69
C VAL A 431 4.57 5.02 -18.16
N ILE A 432 3.39 5.55 -18.50
CA ILE A 432 3.01 5.80 -19.90
C ILE A 432 3.89 6.88 -20.53
N PHE A 433 3.92 8.07 -19.92
CA PHE A 433 4.71 9.19 -20.44
C PHE A 433 6.20 8.93 -20.30
N GLY A 434 6.61 8.29 -19.20
CA GLY A 434 7.99 7.90 -19.00
C GLY A 434 8.47 7.02 -20.14
N MET A 435 7.72 5.98 -20.52
CA MET A 435 8.14 5.09 -21.61
C MET A 435 8.22 5.78 -22.99
N ILE A 436 7.36 6.77 -23.26
CA ILE A 436 7.40 7.53 -24.54
C ILE A 436 8.63 8.46 -24.56
N VAL A 437 8.86 9.16 -23.45
CA VAL A 437 9.91 10.20 -23.35
C VAL A 437 11.28 9.58 -23.03
N SER A 438 11.34 8.35 -22.51
CA SER A 438 12.61 7.74 -22.09
C SER A 438 13.54 7.44 -23.23
N LEU A 439 13.07 7.02 -24.41
CA LEU A 439 13.95 6.76 -25.55
C LEU A 439 14.76 8.00 -25.95
N PRO A 440 14.15 9.17 -26.26
CA PRO A 440 14.91 10.36 -26.60
C PRO A 440 15.77 10.84 -25.43
N ILE A 441 15.28 10.77 -24.18
CA ILE A 441 16.08 11.16 -23.01
C ILE A 441 17.31 10.27 -22.85
N THR A 442 17.18 8.96 -22.97
CA THR A 442 18.29 8.02 -22.85
C THR A 442 19.33 8.25 -23.96
N ILE A 443 18.89 8.57 -25.18
CA ILE A 443 19.80 8.94 -26.28
C ILE A 443 20.56 10.22 -25.92
N VAL A 444 19.90 11.24 -25.37
CA VAL A 444 20.56 12.47 -24.91
C VAL A 444 21.58 12.17 -23.81
N TYR A 445 21.21 11.35 -22.81
CA TYR A 445 22.14 10.93 -21.75
C TYR A 445 23.34 10.17 -22.32
N TYR A 446 23.13 9.30 -23.31
CA TYR A 446 24.21 8.58 -23.98
C TYR A 446 25.18 9.52 -24.69
N ILE A 447 24.66 10.53 -25.41
CA ILE A 447 25.48 11.54 -26.09
C ILE A 447 26.23 12.41 -25.07
N VAL A 448 25.54 12.93 -24.05
CA VAL A 448 26.13 13.83 -23.02
C VAL A 448 27.21 13.13 -22.21
N LEU A 449 27.03 11.84 -21.90
CA LEU A 449 28.03 11.05 -21.20
C LEU A 449 29.23 10.68 -22.10
N GLY A 450 29.27 11.15 -23.35
CA GLY A 450 30.39 11.03 -24.28
C GLY A 450 30.74 9.57 -24.55
N ILE A 451 29.79 8.80 -25.08
CA ILE A 451 29.93 7.38 -25.41
C ILE A 451 29.84 7.16 -26.90
#